data_AF-A0ABC8JRN9-F1
#
_entry.id   AF-A0ABC8JRN9-F1
#
_cell.length_a   1.000
_cell.length_b   1.000
_cell.length_c   1.000
_cell.angle_alpha   90.00
_cell.angle_beta   90.00
_cell.angle_gamma   90.00
#
_symmetry.space_group_name_H-M   'P 1'
#
loop_
_entity.id
_entity.type
_entity.pdbx_description
1 polymer ?
#
loop_
_entity_poly.entity_id
_entity_poly.type
_entity_poly.pdbx_seq_one_letter_code
_entity_poly.pdbx_strand_id
1 'polypeptide(L)'
;MMEAGSSNSSGQLSGRVVDTRGKHRIHAELKRLEQEARFLEEELEQLEKMDTASTSCKEFLDSVDSKPDPLLPETIGPVNATWDQWFAGPPEAKGCGCFIL
;
A
#
# COMPACT_ATOMS: atom_id res chain seq x y z
N MET A 1 -49.25 -58.11 -27.78
CA MET A 1 -47.97 -58.62 -27.27
C MET A 1 -46.91 -57.62 -27.73
N MET A 2 -46.27 -56.93 -26.78
CA MET A 2 -45.16 -56.00 -27.06
C MET A 2 -43.87 -56.81 -27.07
N GLU A 3 -43.14 -56.80 -28.18
CA GLU A 3 -41.80 -57.36 -28.30
C GLU A 3 -40.78 -56.22 -28.26
N ALA A 4 -39.82 -56.34 -27.34
CA ALA A 4 -38.75 -55.38 -27.11
C ALA A 4 -37.53 -55.74 -27.97
N GLY A 5 -37.23 -54.90 -28.97
CA GLY A 5 -36.00 -54.99 -29.75
C GLY A 5 -34.97 -53.97 -29.27
N SER A 6 -34.11 -54.37 -28.33
CA SER A 6 -32.89 -53.64 -27.97
C SER A 6 -31.94 -53.59 -29.17
N SER A 7 -31.67 -52.39 -29.68
CA SER A 7 -30.57 -52.14 -30.62
C SER A 7 -29.48 -51.32 -29.94
N ASN A 8 -28.31 -51.93 -29.83
CA ASN A 8 -27.09 -51.39 -29.23
C ASN A 8 -26.61 -50.12 -29.95
N SER A 9 -26.69 -48.97 -29.29
CA SER A 9 -25.90 -47.79 -29.67
C SER A 9 -24.53 -47.85 -29.00
N SER A 10 -23.58 -48.55 -29.64
CA SER A 10 -22.16 -48.30 -29.40
C SER A 10 -21.80 -46.97 -30.06
N GLY A 11 -21.57 -45.93 -29.26
CA GLY A 11 -21.11 -44.64 -29.75
C GLY A 11 -21.09 -43.59 -28.67
N GLN A 12 -19.88 -43.20 -28.24
CA GLN A 12 -19.58 -42.02 -27.43
C GLN A 12 -20.09 -42.01 -25.99
N LEU A 13 -19.46 -42.82 -25.15
CA LEU A 13 -19.06 -42.32 -23.83
C LEU A 13 -17.87 -41.37 -24.03
N SER A 14 -18.13 -40.16 -24.54
CA SER A 14 -17.27 -39.02 -24.20
C SER A 14 -17.53 -38.79 -22.72
N GLY A 15 -16.76 -39.50 -21.89
CA GLY A 15 -16.79 -39.38 -20.44
C GLY A 15 -16.77 -37.91 -20.13
N ARG A 16 -17.86 -37.46 -19.51
CA ARG A 16 -18.11 -36.12 -19.03
C ARG A 16 -16.84 -35.62 -18.35
N VAL A 17 -15.96 -34.95 -19.09
CA VAL A 17 -14.95 -34.10 -18.49
C VAL A 17 -15.81 -33.04 -17.81
N VAL A 18 -16.10 -33.26 -16.53
CA VAL A 18 -16.63 -32.22 -15.68
C VAL A 18 -15.67 -31.08 -15.89
N ASP A 19 -16.13 -29.98 -16.47
CA ASP A 19 -15.34 -28.80 -16.69
C ASP A 19 -14.98 -28.20 -15.33
N THR A 20 -14.00 -28.82 -14.67
CA THR A 20 -13.50 -28.43 -13.36
C THR A 20 -12.76 -27.11 -13.47
N ARG A 21 -12.41 -26.64 -14.68
CA ARG A 21 -11.78 -25.34 -14.93
C ARG A 21 -12.71 -24.21 -14.47
N GLY A 22 -14.01 -24.33 -14.73
CA GLY A 22 -15.02 -23.40 -14.21
C GLY A 22 -15.13 -23.47 -12.69
N LYS A 23 -15.14 -24.69 -12.11
CA LYS A 23 -15.23 -24.90 -10.65
C LYS A 23 -14.07 -24.23 -9.91
N HIS A 24 -12.82 -24.47 -10.33
CA HIS A 24 -11.65 -23.88 -9.68
C HIS A 24 -11.66 -22.35 -9.76
N ARG A 25 -12.06 -21.79 -10.91
CA ARG A 25 -12.21 -20.33 -11.06
C ARG A 25 -13.23 -19.77 -10.07
N ILE A 26 -14.41 -20.38 -9.98
CA ILE A 26 -15.46 -19.95 -9.04
C ILE A 26 -14.98 -20.05 -7.59
N HIS A 27 -14.25 -21.11 -7.23
CA HIS A 27 -13.71 -21.25 -5.86
C HIS A 27 -12.62 -20.21 -5.56
N ALA A 28 -11.80 -19.84 -6.55
CA ALA A 28 -10.79 -18.80 -6.37
C ALA A 28 -11.43 -17.41 -6.19
N GLU A 29 -12.45 -17.09 -6.99
CA GLU A 29 -13.22 -15.85 -6.86
C GLU A 29 -13.94 -15.77 -5.51
N LEU A 30 -14.56 -16.87 -5.08
CA LEU A 30 -15.21 -16.97 -3.77
C LEU A 30 -14.22 -16.77 -2.63
N LYS A 31 -13.07 -17.44 -2.65
CA LYS A 31 -12.02 -17.25 -1.64
C LYS A 31 -11.49 -15.82 -1.60
N ARG A 32 -11.36 -15.16 -2.76
CA ARG A 32 -10.95 -13.76 -2.85
C ARG A 32 -11.98 -12.86 -2.17
N LEU A 33 -13.27 -13.05 -2.47
CA LEU A 33 -14.35 -12.29 -1.85
C LEU A 33 -14.46 -12.55 -0.35
N GLU A 34 -14.31 -13.79 0.11
CA GLU A 34 -14.28 -14.11 1.54
C GLU A 34 -13.10 -13.42 2.25
N GLN A 35 -11.94 -13.32 1.61
CA GLN A 35 -10.79 -12.62 2.16
C GLN A 35 -11.02 -11.10 2.21
N GLU A 36 -11.59 -10.52 1.14
CA GLU A 36 -11.95 -9.11 1.10
C GLU A 36 -12.99 -8.76 2.17
N ALA A 37 -13.99 -9.62 2.39
CA ALA A 37 -14.97 -9.46 3.46
C ALA A 37 -14.32 -9.47 4.85
N ARG A 38 -13.42 -10.43 5.12
CA ARG A 38 -12.69 -10.48 6.39
C ARG A 38 -11.85 -9.23 6.62
N PHE A 39 -11.14 -8.74 5.60
CA PHE A 39 -10.35 -7.51 5.75
C PHE A 39 -11.22 -6.30 6.06
N LEU A 40 -12.38 -6.18 5.41
CA LEU A 40 -13.32 -5.09 5.70
C LEU A 40 -13.89 -5.19 7.13
N GLU A 41 -14.18 -6.39 7.61
CA GLU A 41 -14.62 -6.61 9.00
C GLU A 41 -13.54 -6.19 10.00
N GLU A 42 -12.28 -6.58 9.77
CA GLU A 42 -11.12 -6.19 10.59
C GLU A 42 -10.86 -4.67 10.55
N GLU A 43 -10.98 -4.03 9.38
CA GLU A 43 -10.84 -2.59 9.21
C GLU A 43 -11.96 -1.84 9.96
N LEU A 44 -13.19 -2.31 9.89
CA LEU A 44 -14.32 -1.72 10.62
C LEU A 44 -14.11 -1.80 12.14
N GLU A 45 -13.64 -2.95 12.65
CA GLU A 45 -13.32 -3.10 14.07
C GLU A 45 -12.21 -2.13 14.51
N GLN A 46 -11.20 -1.89 13.66
CA GLN A 46 -10.15 -0.90 13.93
C GLN A 46 -10.69 0.53 13.92
N LEU A 47 -11.56 0.88 12.96
CA LEU A 47 -12.18 2.20 12.86
C LEU A 47 -13.07 2.50 14.07
N GLU A 48 -13.80 1.51 14.61
CA GLU A 48 -14.61 1.68 15.81
C GLU A 48 -13.77 1.99 17.06
N LYS A 49 -12.55 1.45 17.12
CA LYS A 49 -11.61 1.68 18.23
C LYS A 49 -10.76 2.94 18.06
N MET A 50 -10.80 3.58 16.90
CA MET A 50 -9.96 4.73 16.61
C MET A 50 -10.54 6.01 17.23
N ASP A 51 -9.66 6.86 17.74
CA ASP A 51 -10.05 8.16 18.26
C ASP A 51 -10.57 9.09 17.16
N THR A 52 -11.30 10.13 17.57
CA THR A 52 -11.77 11.14 16.63
C THR A 52 -10.60 11.89 15.99
N ALA A 53 -10.72 12.18 14.70
CA ALA A 53 -9.70 12.93 13.97
C ALA A 53 -9.37 14.28 14.64
N SER A 54 -10.36 14.94 15.27
CA SER A 54 -10.12 16.18 16.03
C SER A 54 -9.17 15.99 17.21
N THR A 55 -9.28 14.89 17.95
CA THR A 55 -8.39 14.59 19.08
C THR A 55 -6.98 14.30 18.57
N SER A 56 -6.84 13.39 17.61
CA SER A 56 -5.53 13.03 17.05
C SER A 56 -4.83 14.23 16.38
N CYS A 57 -5.55 15.08 15.66
CA CYS A 57 -4.98 16.30 15.08
C CYS A 57 -4.52 17.29 16.14
N LYS A 58 -5.26 17.44 17.24
CA LYS A 58 -4.86 18.32 18.34
C LYS A 58 -3.58 17.82 19.01
N GLU A 59 -3.52 16.53 19.34
CA GLU A 59 -2.32 15.92 19.92
C GLU A 59 -1.10 16.06 19.00
N PHE A 60 -1.31 15.88 17.68
CA PHE A 60 -0.27 16.10 16.70
C PHE A 60 0.24 17.56 16.71
N LEU A 61 -0.65 18.54 16.68
CA LEU A 61 -0.27 19.96 16.76
C LEU A 61 0.48 20.27 18.06
N ASP A 62 -0.05 19.82 19.20
CA ASP A 62 0.60 20.00 20.51
C ASP A 62 2.02 19.40 20.50
N SER A 63 2.22 18.26 19.82
CA SER A 63 3.54 17.62 19.68
C SER A 63 4.50 18.42 18.80
N VAL A 64 4.02 18.97 17.68
CA VAL A 64 4.83 19.77 16.74
C VAL A 64 5.23 21.10 17.38
N ASP A 65 4.31 21.75 18.09
CA ASP A 65 4.54 23.04 18.73
C ASP A 65 5.43 22.93 19.98
N SER A 66 5.57 21.74 20.56
CA SER A 66 6.35 21.53 21.78
C SER A 66 7.84 21.86 21.66
N LYS A 67 8.41 21.73 20.45
CA LYS A 67 9.82 21.99 20.19
C LYS A 67 10.00 22.73 18.85
N PRO A 68 10.58 23.95 18.85
CA PRO A 68 10.77 24.71 17.62
C PRO A 68 11.76 23.99 16.70
N ASP A 69 11.41 23.90 15.42
CA ASP A 69 12.27 23.33 14.37
C ASP A 69 13.42 24.31 14.05
N PRO A 70 14.70 23.94 14.23
CA PRO A 70 15.86 24.79 13.95
C PRO A 70 15.95 25.29 12.51
N LEU A 71 15.25 24.66 11.57
CA LEU A 71 15.20 25.06 10.16
C LEU A 71 14.08 26.05 9.84
N LEU A 72 13.17 26.30 10.78
CA LEU A 72 12.07 27.23 10.58
C LEU A 72 12.38 28.62 11.17
N PRO A 73 11.88 29.71 10.53
CA PRO A 73 12.16 31.08 10.95
C PRO A 73 11.68 31.45 12.36
N GLU A 74 10.80 30.63 12.97
CA GLU A 74 10.19 30.89 14.27
C GLU A 74 11.04 30.38 15.46
N THR A 75 12.30 30.02 15.22
CA THR A 75 13.19 29.56 16.29
C THR A 75 13.48 30.67 17.28
N ILE A 76 13.00 30.50 18.50
CA ILE A 76 13.38 31.35 19.64
C ILE A 76 14.83 31.00 20.00
N GLY A 77 15.78 31.70 19.38
CA GLY A 77 17.20 31.51 19.64
C GLY A 77 18.08 32.45 18.82
N PRO A 78 19.33 32.70 19.25
CA PRO A 78 20.28 33.45 18.45
C PRO A 78 20.57 32.70 17.15
N VAL A 79 20.61 33.43 16.02
CA VAL A 79 21.00 32.89 14.71
C VAL A 79 22.36 32.18 14.85
N ASN A 80 22.37 30.88 14.58
CA ASN A 80 23.59 30.10 14.63
C ASN A 80 24.32 30.24 13.29
N ALA A 81 25.27 31.17 13.23
CA ALA A 81 26.10 31.46 12.05
C ALA A 81 26.89 30.24 11.53
N THR A 82 27.03 29.17 12.33
CA THR A 82 27.68 27.92 11.90
C THR A 82 26.79 27.10 10.96
N TRP A 83 25.48 27.34 10.93
CA TRP A 83 24.57 26.67 9.98
C TRP A 83 24.79 27.17 8.55
N ASP A 84 25.14 28.44 8.37
CA ASP A 84 25.47 29.00 7.05
C ASP A 84 26.64 28.25 6.41
N GLN A 85 27.52 27.59 7.18
CA GLN A 85 28.59 26.75 6.65
C GLN A 85 28.08 25.52 5.88
N TRP A 86 26.91 24.97 6.23
CA TRP A 86 26.31 23.83 5.53
C TRP A 86 25.56 24.24 4.25
N PHE A 87 25.09 25.49 4.20
CA PHE A 87 24.41 26.07 3.04
C PHE A 87 25.35 26.91 2.15
N ALA A 88 26.56 27.22 2.64
CA ALA A 88 27.61 27.83 1.85
C ALA A 88 28.03 26.85 0.75
N GLY A 89 28.05 27.34 -0.49
CA GLY A 89 28.67 26.61 -1.59
C GLY A 89 30.14 26.30 -1.29
N PRO A 90 30.76 25.37 -2.04
CA PRO A 90 32.18 25.11 -1.91
C PRO A 90 32.94 26.44 -1.89
N PRO A 91 33.90 26.64 -0.96
CA PRO A 91 34.67 27.87 -0.95
C PRO A 91 35.20 28.07 -2.36
N GLU A 92 34.93 29.24 -2.95
CA GLU A 92 35.41 29.57 -4.29
C GLU A 92 36.88 29.21 -4.32
N ALA A 93 37.21 28.14 -5.06
CA ALA A 93 38.58 27.75 -5.24
C ALA A 93 39.22 28.98 -5.87
N LYS A 94 40.10 29.68 -5.14
CA LYS A 94 40.94 30.73 -5.71
C LYS A 94 41.52 30.10 -6.95
N GLY A 95 41.04 30.51 -8.13
CA GLY A 95 41.29 29.78 -9.37
C GLY A 95 42.78 29.50 -9.43
N CYS A 96 43.18 28.23 -9.43
CA CYS A 96 44.59 27.97 -9.65
C CYS A 96 44.90 28.57 -11.02
N GLY A 97 45.90 29.45 -11.11
CA GLY A 97 46.47 29.93 -12.37
C GLY A 97 47.21 28.83 -13.15
N CYS A 98 46.84 27.57 -12.94
CA CYS A 98 47.34 26.40 -13.60
C CYS A 98 46.82 26.41 -15.06
N PHE A 99 47.63 26.86 -16.01
CA PHE A 99 47.37 26.57 -17.41
C PHE A 99 47.66 25.09 -17.64
N ILE A 100 46.63 24.32 -18.02
CA ILE A 100 46.84 22.96 -18.50
C ILE A 100 47.54 23.09 -19.85
N LEU A 101 48.81 22.65 -19.89
CA LEU A 101 49.61 22.50 -21.10
C LEU A 101 49.18 21.25 -21.89
#